data_AF-A0A382N7J2-F1
#
_entry.id   AF-A0A382N7J2-F1
#
_cell.length_a   1.000
_cell.length_b   1.000
_cell.length_c   1.000
_cell.angle_alpha   90.00
_cell.angle_beta   90.00
_cell.angle_gamma   90.00
#
_symmetry.space_group_name_H-M   'P 1'
#
loop_
_entity.id
_entity.type
_entity.pdbx_description
1 polymer ?
#
loop_
_entity_poly.entity_id
_entity_poly.type
_entity_poly.pdbx_seq_one_letter_code
_entity_poly.pdbx_strand_id
1 'polypeptide(L)'
;MLSKSRYISGQQCNKLLWFKSIGKSPPEKLDEGTQDRLKAGEDVGNLAKELFPGGTEIEYLPDNHEKMLEDTNLAIEKGAPIYEATFVIDNNLIRADLMNQTKDGWDMYEVKSSSKLKPYHIEDASFQWYVLSKIEGLKINNAYVVTINSQYVKDGDIDQDKLFTKNNITKEVNDHLGLVPNGINKMQGIIEGDAEPNTPIGNHCLKPHSCQYKKLCWEDVKDNSVLNLYRMRSKQKFDLFDNECKSFDDIPEDIKLSAIQQKQITSYL
;
A
#
# COMPACT_ATOMS: atom_id res chain seq x y z
N MET A 1 7.73 13.84 -8.19
CA MET A 1 6.58 12.99 -8.57
C MET A 1 6.13 12.05 -7.47
N LEU A 2 4.83 12.03 -7.23
CA LEU A 2 4.12 11.16 -6.29
C LEU A 2 3.60 9.93 -7.06
N SER A 3 4.30 8.81 -6.94
CA SER A 3 3.82 7.52 -7.47
C SER A 3 2.81 6.87 -6.52
N LYS A 4 2.02 5.90 -6.99
CA LYS A 4 1.17 5.04 -6.13
C LYS A 4 1.94 4.48 -4.92
N SER A 5 3.12 3.91 -5.13
CA SER A 5 3.93 3.35 -4.04
C SER A 5 4.38 4.41 -3.02
N ARG A 6 4.64 5.65 -3.46
CA ARG A 6 4.92 6.79 -2.58
C ARG A 6 3.64 7.27 -1.87
N TYR A 7 2.51 7.33 -2.55
CA TYR A 7 1.22 7.68 -1.96
C TYR A 7 0.86 6.72 -0.81
N ILE A 8 0.96 5.41 -1.03
CA ILE A 8 0.75 4.38 0.00
C ILE A 8 1.71 4.56 1.18
N SER A 9 2.97 4.89 0.89
CA SER A 9 3.97 5.17 1.91
C SER A 9 3.60 6.38 2.77
N GLY A 10 3.10 7.45 2.14
CA GLY A 10 2.64 8.67 2.83
C GLY A 10 1.37 8.47 3.64
N GLN A 11 0.42 7.65 3.15
CA GLN A 11 -0.75 7.24 3.93
C GLN A 11 -0.35 6.52 5.21
N GLN A 12 0.68 5.67 5.14
CA GLN A 12 1.17 4.97 6.31
C GLN A 12 1.96 5.90 7.25
N CYS A 13 2.91 6.67 6.73
CA CYS A 13 3.76 7.55 7.54
C CYS A 13 4.46 8.62 6.70
N ASN A 14 4.36 9.88 7.09
CA ASN A 14 5.06 10.99 6.40
C ASN A 14 6.58 10.78 6.36
N LYS A 15 7.16 10.26 7.45
CA LYS A 15 8.60 9.99 7.54
C LYS A 15 9.03 8.85 6.60
N LEU A 16 8.18 7.83 6.43
CA LEU A 16 8.39 6.76 5.45
C LEU A 16 8.37 7.30 4.02
N LEU A 17 7.43 8.19 3.70
CA LEU A 17 7.39 8.88 2.41
C LEU A 17 8.66 9.69 2.18
N TRP A 18 9.07 10.50 3.16
CA TRP A 18 10.27 11.34 3.05
C TRP A 18 11.55 10.51 2.85
N PHE A 19 11.76 9.44 3.62
CA PHE A 19 12.92 8.56 3.39
C PHE A 19 12.95 7.97 1.97
N LYS A 20 11.79 7.63 1.40
CA LYS A 20 11.69 7.16 0.01
C LYS A 20 11.84 8.28 -1.02
N SER A 21 11.49 9.52 -0.70
CA SER A 21 11.63 10.65 -1.63
C SER A 21 13.10 11.02 -1.82
N ILE A 22 13.88 11.02 -0.74
CA ILE A 22 15.32 11.33 -0.76
C ILE A 22 16.21 10.14 -1.14
N GLY A 23 15.63 8.98 -1.48
CA GLY A 23 16.38 7.79 -1.85
C GLY A 23 17.18 7.16 -0.70
N LYS A 24 16.77 7.35 0.56
CA LYS A 24 17.46 6.76 1.70
C LYS A 24 17.28 5.24 1.67
N SER A 25 18.38 4.49 1.71
CA SER A 25 18.33 3.03 1.82
C SER A 25 17.79 2.59 3.19
N PRO A 26 16.92 1.56 3.24
CA PRO A 26 16.54 0.93 4.50
C PRO A 26 17.78 0.41 5.24
N PRO A 27 17.81 0.50 6.58
CA PRO A 27 18.96 0.04 7.38
C PRO A 27 19.11 -1.48 7.40
N GLU A 28 18.04 -2.21 7.06
CA GLU A 28 18.00 -3.67 7.05
C GLU A 28 17.40 -4.16 5.74
N LYS A 29 17.86 -5.33 5.29
CA LYS A 29 17.23 -6.02 4.18
C LYS A 29 15.83 -6.47 4.58
N LEU A 30 14.94 -6.57 3.59
CA LEU A 30 13.63 -7.19 3.80
C LEU A 30 13.82 -8.63 4.30
N ASP A 31 13.03 -9.02 5.29
CA ASP A 31 12.98 -10.41 5.75
C ASP A 31 12.47 -11.33 4.64
N GLU A 32 12.86 -12.60 4.68
CA GLU A 32 12.46 -13.63 3.70
C GLU A 32 10.94 -13.68 3.51
N GLY A 33 10.18 -13.60 4.61
CA GLY A 33 8.72 -13.58 4.55
C GLY A 33 8.15 -12.35 3.82
N THR A 34 8.81 -11.20 3.87
CA THR A 34 8.44 -10.03 3.06
C THR A 34 8.79 -10.22 1.60
N GLN A 35 9.96 -10.79 1.30
CA GLN A 35 10.37 -11.09 -0.09
C GLN A 35 9.41 -12.09 -0.75
N ASP A 36 9.04 -13.16 -0.05
CA ASP A 36 8.10 -14.16 -0.53
C ASP A 36 6.72 -13.56 -0.82
N ARG A 37 6.25 -12.63 0.04
CA ARG A 37 4.98 -11.92 -0.18
C ARG A 37 5.02 -11.02 -1.42
N LEU A 38 6.15 -10.38 -1.69
CA LEU A 38 6.33 -9.55 -2.89
C LEU A 38 6.30 -10.41 -4.14
N LYS A 39 7.07 -11.50 -4.15
CA LYS A 39 7.09 -12.47 -5.25
C LYS A 39 5.71 -13.07 -5.53
N ALA A 40 5.01 -13.51 -4.47
CA ALA A 40 3.63 -13.98 -4.61
C ALA A 40 2.69 -12.90 -5.16
N GLY A 41 2.94 -11.62 -4.86
CA GLY A 41 2.24 -10.49 -5.45
C GLY A 41 2.47 -10.39 -6.97
N GLU A 42 3.71 -10.50 -7.42
CA GLU A 42 4.08 -10.49 -8.84
C GLU A 42 3.46 -11.68 -9.59
N ASP A 43 3.54 -12.88 -9.04
CA ASP A 43 2.93 -14.08 -9.62
C ASP A 43 1.42 -13.94 -9.77
N VAL A 44 0.75 -13.37 -8.76
CA VAL A 44 -0.70 -13.10 -8.78
C VAL A 44 -1.06 -12.02 -9.80
N GLY A 45 -0.27 -10.95 -9.90
CA GLY A 45 -0.44 -9.90 -10.91
C GLY A 45 -0.35 -10.47 -12.32
N ASN A 46 0.66 -11.31 -12.58
CA ASN A 46 0.81 -11.98 -13.87
C ASN A 46 -0.35 -12.93 -14.18
N LEU A 47 -0.81 -13.72 -13.22
CA LEU A 47 -1.99 -14.58 -13.41
C LEU A 47 -3.27 -13.77 -13.68
N ALA A 48 -3.43 -12.61 -13.05
CA ALA A 48 -4.62 -11.77 -13.22
C ALA A 48 -4.76 -11.20 -14.63
N LYS A 49 -3.67 -11.10 -15.41
CA LYS A 49 -3.70 -10.70 -16.84
C LYS A 49 -4.59 -11.62 -17.67
N GLU A 50 -4.63 -12.91 -17.31
CA GLU A 50 -5.48 -13.92 -17.98
C GLU A 50 -6.98 -13.74 -17.72
N LEU A 51 -7.39 -12.82 -16.84
CA LEU A 51 -8.80 -12.37 -16.76
C LEU A 51 -9.24 -11.61 -18.01
N PHE A 52 -8.29 -11.01 -18.74
CA PHE A 52 -8.53 -10.21 -19.94
C PHE A 52 -7.48 -10.51 -21.02
N PRO A 53 -7.48 -11.74 -21.59
CA PRO A 53 -6.43 -12.19 -22.49
C PRO A 53 -6.32 -11.32 -23.75
N GLY A 54 -5.10 -11.29 -24.32
CA GLY A 54 -4.80 -10.47 -25.51
C GLY A 54 -4.52 -8.99 -25.21
N GLY A 55 -4.32 -8.64 -23.93
CA GLY A 55 -3.97 -7.28 -23.54
C GLY A 55 -2.56 -6.84 -23.95
N THR A 56 -2.36 -5.53 -24.01
CA THR A 56 -1.06 -4.89 -24.25
C THR A 56 -0.36 -4.63 -22.92
N GLU A 57 0.80 -5.24 -22.71
CA GLU A 57 1.67 -4.93 -21.56
C GLU A 57 2.40 -3.60 -21.79
N ILE A 58 2.29 -2.68 -20.83
CA ILE A 58 3.10 -1.46 -20.82
C ILE A 58 4.39 -1.72 -20.04
N GLU A 59 5.50 -1.81 -20.77
CA GLU A 59 6.83 -2.05 -20.19
C GLU A 59 7.18 -1.00 -19.13
N TYR A 60 7.75 -1.44 -18.01
CA TYR A 60 8.19 -0.51 -16.97
C TYR A 60 9.55 0.12 -17.34
N LEU A 61 9.52 1.42 -17.63
CA LEU A 61 10.71 2.21 -17.98
C LEU A 61 10.93 3.31 -16.92
N PRO A 62 11.75 3.07 -15.87
CA PRO A 62 11.90 3.99 -14.75
C PRO A 62 12.43 5.38 -15.15
N ASP A 63 13.22 5.43 -16.22
CA ASP A 63 13.84 6.66 -16.72
C ASP A 63 13.09 7.27 -17.92
N ASN A 64 11.98 6.66 -18.36
CA ASN A 64 11.24 7.10 -19.55
C ASN A 64 9.72 6.99 -19.38
N HIS A 65 9.18 7.84 -18.51
CA HIS A 65 7.73 7.93 -18.31
C HIS A 65 6.98 8.37 -19.56
N GLU A 66 7.58 9.22 -20.41
CA GLU A 66 6.97 9.68 -21.66
C GLU A 66 6.68 8.51 -22.60
N LYS A 67 7.61 7.56 -22.71
CA LYS A 67 7.40 6.36 -23.53
C LYS A 67 6.27 5.48 -23.00
N MET A 68 6.21 5.27 -21.69
CA MET A 68 5.10 4.51 -21.09
C MET A 68 3.73 5.16 -21.31
N LEU A 69 3.67 6.50 -21.31
CA LEU A 69 2.44 7.25 -21.63
C LEU A 69 2.06 7.10 -23.10
N GLU A 70 3.04 7.22 -24.01
CA GLU A 70 2.83 7.00 -25.45
C GLU A 70 2.27 5.59 -25.71
N ASP A 71 2.90 4.57 -25.14
CA ASP A 71 2.47 3.18 -25.32
C ASP A 71 1.09 2.93 -24.72
N THR A 72 0.78 3.55 -23.58
CA THR A 72 -0.56 3.49 -22.98
C THR A 72 -1.60 4.12 -23.90
N ASN A 73 -1.33 5.28 -24.49
CA ASN A 73 -2.25 5.94 -25.42
C ASN A 73 -2.49 5.10 -26.68
N LEU A 74 -1.43 4.54 -27.26
CA LEU A 74 -1.53 3.62 -28.40
C LEU A 74 -2.35 2.36 -28.06
N ALA A 75 -2.25 1.87 -26.82
CA ALA A 75 -3.05 0.74 -26.35
C ALA A 75 -4.53 1.12 -26.16
N ILE A 76 -4.82 2.33 -25.66
CA ILE A 76 -6.19 2.87 -25.55
C ILE A 76 -6.84 2.98 -26.93
N GLU A 77 -6.12 3.49 -27.93
CA GLU A 77 -6.62 3.62 -29.31
C GLU A 77 -6.98 2.26 -29.95
N LYS A 78 -6.24 1.21 -29.60
CA LYS A 78 -6.55 -0.16 -30.05
C LYS A 78 -7.81 -0.75 -29.42
N GLY A 79 -8.21 -0.27 -28.23
CA GLY A 79 -9.39 -0.77 -27.52
C GLY A 79 -9.25 -2.19 -26.94
N ALA A 80 -8.04 -2.73 -26.89
CA ALA A 80 -7.76 -4.02 -26.25
C ALA A 80 -7.51 -3.83 -24.74
N PRO A 81 -7.56 -4.89 -23.92
CA PRO A 81 -7.13 -4.81 -22.53
C PRO A 81 -5.70 -4.25 -22.42
N ILE A 82 -5.40 -3.57 -21.31
CA ILE A 82 -4.08 -2.98 -21.07
C ILE A 82 -3.61 -3.45 -19.71
N TYR A 83 -2.39 -3.95 -19.63
CA TYR A 83 -1.75 -4.33 -18.38
C TYR A 83 -0.75 -3.25 -17.99
N GLU A 84 -0.78 -2.85 -16.73
CA GLU A 84 0.11 -1.84 -16.16
C GLU A 84 0.02 -0.46 -16.86
N ALA A 85 -1.19 -0.09 -17.30
CA ALA A 85 -1.47 1.16 -17.98
C ALA A 85 -0.96 2.37 -17.18
N THR A 86 -0.14 3.20 -17.80
CA THR A 86 0.60 4.27 -17.11
C THR A 86 -0.01 5.63 -17.42
N PHE A 87 -0.24 6.43 -16.37
CA PHE A 87 -0.77 7.79 -16.50
C PHE A 87 -0.01 8.76 -15.58
N VAL A 88 0.16 9.99 -16.06
CA VAL A 88 0.79 11.07 -15.32
C VAL A 88 -0.06 12.33 -15.44
N ILE A 89 -0.44 12.92 -14.31
CA ILE A 89 -1.10 14.21 -14.25
C ILE A 89 -0.73 14.95 -12.96
N ASP A 90 -0.48 16.25 -13.04
CA ASP A 90 -0.15 17.10 -11.88
C ASP A 90 0.94 16.51 -10.96
N ASN A 91 2.02 15.98 -11.55
CA ASN A 91 3.13 15.33 -10.83
C ASN A 91 2.71 14.08 -10.01
N ASN A 92 1.60 13.43 -10.37
CA ASN A 92 1.15 12.14 -9.87
C ASN A 92 1.32 11.07 -10.95
N LEU A 93 1.96 9.95 -10.59
CA LEU A 93 2.15 8.80 -11.49
C LEU A 93 1.36 7.61 -10.95
N ILE A 94 0.56 7.00 -11.84
CA ILE A 94 -0.09 5.72 -11.58
C ILE A 94 0.28 4.72 -12.66
N ARG A 95 0.29 3.45 -12.27
CA ARG A 95 0.31 2.30 -13.16
C ARG A 95 -0.83 1.41 -12.70
N ALA A 96 -1.92 1.40 -13.47
CA ALA A 96 -3.11 0.62 -13.16
C ALA A 96 -2.86 -0.83 -13.58
N ASP A 97 -2.97 -1.77 -12.64
CA ASP A 97 -2.56 -3.16 -12.86
C ASP A 97 -3.26 -3.76 -14.10
N LEU A 98 -4.58 -3.60 -14.23
CA LEU A 98 -5.31 -3.93 -15.46
C LEU A 98 -6.36 -2.86 -15.79
N MET A 99 -6.53 -2.59 -17.08
CA MET A 99 -7.65 -1.83 -17.63
C MET A 99 -8.31 -2.62 -18.75
N ASN A 100 -9.65 -2.67 -18.75
CA ASN A 100 -10.41 -3.37 -19.77
C ASN A 100 -11.49 -2.47 -20.38
N GLN A 101 -11.56 -2.42 -21.71
CA GLN A 101 -12.56 -1.64 -22.42
C GLN A 101 -13.93 -2.34 -22.34
N THR A 102 -14.97 -1.55 -22.11
CA THR A 102 -16.38 -1.96 -22.14
C THR A 102 -17.12 -1.10 -23.16
N LYS A 103 -18.40 -1.43 -23.43
CA LYS A 103 -19.26 -0.64 -24.31
C LYS A 103 -19.40 0.83 -23.88
N ASP A 104 -19.24 1.11 -22.59
CA ASP A 104 -19.53 2.42 -22.00
C ASP A 104 -18.25 3.21 -21.66
N GLY A 105 -17.05 2.63 -21.76
CA GLY A 105 -15.79 3.22 -21.30
C GLY A 105 -14.83 2.16 -20.74
N TRP A 106 -13.92 2.52 -19.85
CA TRP A 106 -12.92 1.61 -19.28
C TRP A 106 -13.22 1.24 -17.84
N ASP A 107 -13.01 -0.03 -17.49
CA ASP A 107 -12.97 -0.51 -16.11
C ASP A 107 -11.51 -0.64 -15.65
N MET A 108 -11.22 -0.21 -14.42
CA MET A 108 -9.92 -0.36 -13.76
C MET A 108 -9.97 -1.51 -12.75
N TYR A 109 -8.92 -2.33 -12.70
CA TYR A 109 -8.77 -3.44 -11.78
C TYR A 109 -7.46 -3.34 -11.01
N GLU A 110 -7.55 -3.18 -9.70
CA GLU A 110 -6.43 -3.22 -8.75
C GLU A 110 -6.26 -4.65 -8.22
N VAL A 111 -5.14 -5.30 -8.48
CA VAL A 111 -4.89 -6.70 -8.15
C VAL A 111 -4.17 -6.82 -6.80
N LYS A 112 -4.71 -7.65 -5.90
CA LYS A 112 -4.15 -7.90 -4.57
C LYS A 112 -4.02 -9.41 -4.32
N SER A 113 -2.85 -9.84 -3.84
CA SER A 113 -2.60 -11.24 -3.43
C SER A 113 -3.35 -11.68 -2.16
N SER A 114 -4.04 -10.75 -1.50
CA SER A 114 -4.91 -11.06 -0.35
C SER A 114 -6.19 -11.77 -0.78
N SER A 115 -6.78 -12.55 0.13
CA SER A 115 -8.06 -13.21 -0.09
C SER A 115 -9.31 -12.42 0.31
N LYS A 116 -9.12 -11.19 0.80
CA LYS A 116 -10.21 -10.32 1.26
C LYS A 116 -9.91 -8.88 0.88
N LEU A 117 -10.97 -8.15 0.54
CA LEU A 117 -10.92 -6.70 0.45
C LEU A 117 -10.55 -6.12 1.82
N LYS A 118 -9.65 -5.13 1.81
CA LYS A 118 -9.21 -4.40 3.01
C LYS A 118 -9.39 -2.91 2.77
N PRO A 119 -9.62 -2.10 3.83
CA PRO A 119 -9.82 -0.66 3.69
C PRO A 119 -8.72 0.04 2.91
N TYR A 120 -7.44 -0.30 3.15
CA TYR A 120 -6.34 0.34 2.43
C TYR A 120 -6.30 -0.02 0.93
N HIS A 121 -6.91 -1.12 0.48
CA HIS A 121 -7.03 -1.38 -0.96
C HIS A 121 -7.95 -0.37 -1.64
N ILE A 122 -8.99 0.09 -0.94
CA ILE A 122 -9.89 1.12 -1.44
C ILE A 122 -9.12 2.43 -1.56
N GLU A 123 -8.32 2.79 -0.55
CA GLU A 123 -7.49 4.01 -0.61
C GLU A 123 -6.46 3.97 -1.75
N ASP A 124 -5.80 2.83 -1.95
CA ASP A 124 -4.87 2.62 -3.07
C ASP A 124 -5.57 2.83 -4.43
N ALA A 125 -6.78 2.28 -4.58
CA ALA A 125 -7.59 2.43 -5.78
C ALA A 125 -8.14 3.86 -5.94
N SER A 126 -8.50 4.54 -4.85
CA SER A 126 -9.02 5.91 -4.85
C SER A 126 -8.00 6.92 -5.39
N PHE A 127 -6.71 6.75 -5.05
CA PHE A 127 -5.65 7.58 -5.64
C PHE A 127 -5.56 7.42 -7.16
N GLN A 128 -5.61 6.17 -7.64
CA GLN A 128 -5.55 5.87 -9.06
C GLN A 128 -6.80 6.36 -9.78
N TRP A 129 -7.98 6.12 -9.19
CA TRP A 129 -9.26 6.60 -9.68
C TRP A 129 -9.26 8.13 -9.81
N TYR A 130 -8.74 8.85 -8.81
CA TYR A 130 -8.59 10.30 -8.88
C TYR A 130 -7.74 10.71 -10.09
N VAL A 131 -6.56 10.12 -10.28
CA VAL A 131 -5.69 10.45 -11.42
C VAL A 131 -6.38 10.14 -12.75
N LEU A 132 -6.99 8.96 -12.90
CA LEU A 132 -7.74 8.58 -14.10
C LEU A 132 -8.91 9.52 -14.39
N SER A 133 -9.63 9.96 -13.35
CA SER A 133 -10.79 10.87 -13.50
C SER A 133 -10.42 12.26 -14.04
N LYS A 134 -9.13 12.60 -14.04
CA LYS A 134 -8.58 13.86 -14.56
C LYS A 134 -8.06 13.74 -15.99
N ILE A 135 -7.99 12.53 -16.56
CA ILE A 135 -7.51 12.33 -17.92
C ILE A 135 -8.60 12.72 -18.92
N GLU A 136 -8.32 13.74 -19.72
CA GLU A 136 -9.24 14.22 -20.74
C GLU A 136 -9.48 13.15 -21.82
N GLY A 137 -10.74 12.97 -22.24
CA GLY A 137 -11.11 11.99 -23.27
C GLY A 137 -11.16 10.53 -22.80
N LEU A 138 -10.68 10.22 -21.58
CA LEU A 138 -10.76 8.87 -21.02
C LEU A 138 -12.01 8.71 -20.14
N LYS A 139 -13.02 8.00 -20.66
CA LYS A 139 -14.20 7.65 -19.87
C LYS A 139 -13.94 6.40 -19.04
N ILE A 140 -13.84 6.56 -17.72
CA ILE A 140 -13.78 5.46 -16.74
C ILE A 140 -15.19 5.15 -16.20
N ASN A 141 -15.50 3.86 -16.01
CA ASN A 141 -16.81 3.40 -15.58
C ASN A 141 -16.78 2.81 -14.17
N ASN A 142 -15.99 1.74 -13.97
CA ASN A 142 -15.93 1.03 -12.71
C ASN A 142 -14.50 0.87 -12.20
N ALA A 143 -14.39 0.83 -10.88
CA ALA A 143 -13.18 0.41 -10.18
C ALA A 143 -13.45 -0.93 -9.48
N TYR A 144 -12.54 -1.87 -9.66
CA TYR A 144 -12.55 -3.15 -8.98
C TYR A 144 -11.27 -3.35 -8.19
N VAL A 145 -11.40 -4.00 -7.03
CA VAL A 145 -10.26 -4.66 -6.38
C VAL A 145 -10.41 -6.16 -6.59
N VAL A 146 -9.40 -6.74 -7.24
CA VAL A 146 -9.30 -8.18 -7.51
C VAL A 146 -8.53 -8.85 -6.38
N THR A 147 -9.13 -9.88 -5.77
CA THR A 147 -8.55 -10.66 -4.66
C THR A 147 -8.56 -12.15 -4.99
N ILE A 148 -7.69 -12.92 -4.35
CA ILE A 148 -7.70 -14.39 -4.52
C ILE A 148 -8.91 -15.00 -3.80
N ASN A 149 -9.66 -15.85 -4.50
CA ASN A 149 -10.69 -16.66 -3.90
C ASN A 149 -10.05 -17.80 -3.07
N SER A 150 -9.99 -17.63 -1.75
CA SER A 150 -9.45 -18.65 -0.84
C SER A 150 -10.24 -19.98 -0.80
N GLN A 151 -11.41 -20.06 -1.43
CA GLN A 151 -12.20 -21.28 -1.55
C GLN A 151 -11.96 -22.01 -2.88
N TYR A 152 -11.15 -21.45 -3.78
CA TYR A 152 -10.82 -22.08 -5.04
C TYR A 152 -9.93 -23.31 -4.81
N VAL A 153 -10.36 -24.45 -5.33
CA VAL A 153 -9.58 -25.69 -5.38
C VAL A 153 -9.25 -25.94 -6.84
N LYS A 154 -7.96 -26.02 -7.15
CA LYS A 154 -7.48 -26.30 -8.51
C LYS A 154 -7.78 -27.76 -8.87
N ASP A 155 -8.48 -27.95 -9.97
CA ASP A 155 -8.71 -29.25 -10.61
C ASP A 155 -8.47 -29.10 -12.12
N GLY A 156 -7.35 -29.64 -12.61
CA GLY A 156 -6.88 -29.38 -13.98
C GLY A 156 -6.23 -27.98 -14.14
N ASP A 157 -6.52 -27.33 -15.27
CA ASP A 157 -6.03 -25.99 -15.58
C ASP A 157 -6.63 -24.92 -14.66
N ILE A 158 -5.94 -23.78 -14.54
CA ILE A 158 -6.42 -22.69 -13.67
C ILE A 158 -7.58 -21.97 -14.36
N ASP A 159 -8.74 -22.01 -13.70
CA ASP A 159 -9.90 -21.21 -14.06
C ASP A 159 -9.78 -19.82 -13.40
N GLN A 160 -9.43 -18.81 -14.20
CA GLN A 160 -9.14 -17.46 -13.73
C GLN A 160 -10.36 -16.77 -13.10
N ASP A 161 -11.55 -16.98 -13.68
CA ASP A 161 -12.79 -16.40 -13.16
C ASP A 161 -13.20 -17.04 -11.83
N LYS A 162 -12.77 -18.27 -11.53
CA LYS A 162 -12.96 -18.89 -10.20
C LYS A 162 -11.84 -18.59 -9.23
N LEU A 163 -10.60 -18.44 -9.70
CA LEU A 163 -9.43 -18.12 -8.88
C LEU A 163 -9.57 -16.73 -8.27
N PHE A 164 -10.16 -15.78 -9.00
CA PHE A 164 -10.26 -14.39 -8.58
C PHE A 164 -11.67 -13.98 -8.16
N THR A 165 -11.74 -13.08 -7.18
CA THR A 165 -12.96 -12.36 -6.80
C THR A 165 -12.80 -10.89 -7.20
N LYS A 166 -13.69 -10.40 -8.07
CA LYS A 166 -13.75 -8.99 -8.52
C LYS A 166 -14.69 -8.22 -7.60
N ASN A 167 -14.15 -7.41 -6.68
CA ASN A 167 -14.95 -6.59 -5.77
C ASN A 167 -15.18 -5.23 -6.43
N ASN A 168 -16.42 -4.91 -6.85
CA ASN A 168 -16.74 -3.58 -7.36
C ASN A 168 -16.70 -2.58 -6.19
N ILE A 169 -15.84 -1.58 -6.30
CA ILE A 169 -15.65 -0.52 -5.30
C ILE A 169 -15.91 0.87 -5.89
N THR A 170 -16.64 0.95 -7.01
CA THR A 170 -16.87 2.20 -7.74
C THR A 170 -17.50 3.26 -6.85
N LYS A 171 -18.43 2.87 -5.96
CA LYS A 171 -19.06 3.81 -5.05
C LYS A 171 -18.04 4.38 -4.07
N GLU A 172 -17.25 3.52 -3.46
CA GLU A 172 -16.26 3.87 -2.44
C GLU A 172 -15.17 4.80 -2.98
N VAL A 173 -14.65 4.53 -4.17
CA VAL A 173 -13.64 5.42 -4.78
C VAL A 173 -14.21 6.77 -5.17
N ASN A 174 -15.49 6.84 -5.57
CA ASN A 174 -16.17 8.11 -5.85
C ASN A 174 -16.44 8.90 -4.57
N ASP A 175 -16.85 8.23 -3.48
CA ASP A 175 -17.05 8.85 -2.17
C ASP A 175 -15.73 9.44 -1.63
N HIS A 176 -14.57 8.87 -2.00
CA HIS A 176 -13.24 9.34 -1.57
C HIS A 176 -12.65 10.45 -2.46
N LEU A 177 -13.21 10.74 -3.65
CA LEU A 177 -12.63 11.72 -4.60
C LEU A 177 -12.40 13.11 -3.99
N GLY A 178 -13.26 13.54 -3.08
CA GLY A 178 -13.12 14.84 -2.39
C GLY A 178 -11.97 14.89 -1.37
N LEU A 179 -11.51 13.74 -0.88
CA LEU A 179 -10.47 13.64 0.15
C LEU A 179 -9.06 13.48 -0.44
N VAL A 180 -8.95 12.80 -1.59
CA VAL A 180 -7.68 12.49 -2.24
C VAL A 180 -6.80 13.72 -2.51
N PRO A 181 -7.31 14.87 -3.02
CA PRO A 181 -6.48 16.03 -3.35
C PRO A 181 -5.70 16.60 -2.16
N ASN A 182 -6.31 16.64 -0.97
CA ASN A 182 -5.64 17.15 0.22
C ASN A 182 -4.46 16.23 0.63
N GLY A 183 -4.68 14.90 0.52
CA GLY A 183 -3.63 13.90 0.73
C GLY A 183 -2.48 14.07 -0.27
N ILE A 184 -2.80 14.24 -1.56
CA ILE A 184 -1.81 14.49 -2.62
C ILE A 184 -0.99 15.74 -2.31
N ASN A 185 -1.64 16.88 -2.07
CA ASN A 185 -0.95 18.15 -1.82
C ASN A 185 0.00 18.07 -0.63
N LYS A 186 -0.46 17.47 0.49
CA LYS A 186 0.38 17.24 1.67
C LYS A 186 1.59 16.37 1.35
N MET A 187 1.39 15.27 0.62
CA MET A 187 2.47 14.34 0.27
C MET A 187 3.46 14.93 -0.73
N GLN A 188 2.99 15.73 -1.69
CA GLN A 188 3.85 16.48 -2.61
C GLN A 188 4.72 17.48 -1.85
N GLY A 189 4.16 18.23 -0.90
CA GLY A 189 4.94 19.13 -0.03
C GLY A 189 6.00 18.40 0.80
N ILE A 190 5.75 17.15 1.23
CA ILE A 190 6.77 16.31 1.90
C ILE A 190 7.86 15.87 0.92
N ILE A 191 7.50 15.52 -0.32
CA ILE A 191 8.46 15.10 -1.34
C ILE A 191 9.37 16.25 -1.77
N GLU A 192 8.83 17.46 -1.86
CA GLU A 192 9.52 18.68 -2.29
C GLU A 192 10.28 19.37 -1.15
N GLY A 193 9.95 19.06 0.10
CA GLY A 193 10.60 19.63 1.27
C GLY A 193 11.90 18.93 1.67
N ASP A 194 12.87 19.72 2.14
CA ASP A 194 14.18 19.21 2.60
C ASP A 194 14.17 18.76 4.07
N ALA A 195 13.13 19.13 4.83
CA ALA A 195 13.04 18.85 6.26
C ALA A 195 12.41 17.48 6.54
N GLU A 196 13.06 16.70 7.40
CA GLU A 196 12.51 15.45 7.91
C GLU A 196 11.18 15.71 8.65
N PRO A 197 10.06 15.05 8.28
CA PRO A 197 8.79 15.22 8.97
C PRO A 197 8.87 14.77 10.43
N ASN A 198 8.37 15.61 11.35
CA ASN A 198 8.21 15.23 12.75
C ASN A 198 7.02 14.28 12.91
N THR A 199 7.26 12.98 12.71
CA THR A 199 6.29 11.89 12.93
C THR A 199 6.85 10.95 14.00
N PRO A 200 6.24 10.90 15.21
CA PRO A 200 6.69 10.00 16.27
C PRO A 200 6.48 8.54 15.87
N ILE A 201 7.16 7.61 16.55
CA ILE A 201 6.89 6.18 16.38
C ILE A 201 5.45 5.84 16.79
N GLY A 202 4.88 4.80 16.21
CA GLY A 202 3.50 4.42 16.49
C GLY A 202 3.08 3.09 15.87
N ASN A 203 1.79 2.76 15.99
CA ASN A 203 1.21 1.57 15.36
C ASN A 203 1.44 1.54 13.83
N HIS A 204 1.58 2.70 13.19
CA HIS A 204 1.88 2.82 11.76
C HIS A 204 3.27 2.28 11.39
N CYS A 205 4.17 2.08 12.36
CA CYS A 205 5.44 1.39 12.10
C CYS A 205 5.26 -0.11 11.80
N LEU A 206 4.09 -0.68 12.14
CA LEU A 206 3.80 -2.11 12.04
C LEU A 206 2.58 -2.43 11.15
N LYS A 207 1.67 -1.46 10.96
CA LYS A 207 0.42 -1.63 10.21
C LYS A 207 0.23 -0.48 9.21
N PRO A 208 -0.40 -0.72 8.05
CA PRO A 208 -0.84 -2.03 7.54
C PRO A 208 0.33 -2.94 7.11
N HIS A 209 1.50 -2.37 6.87
CA HIS A 209 2.73 -3.09 6.54
C HIS A 209 3.82 -2.80 7.57
N SER A 210 4.74 -3.75 7.77
CA SER A 210 5.94 -3.49 8.57
C SER A 210 6.80 -2.43 7.88
N CYS A 211 7.20 -1.39 8.61
CA CYS A 211 8.00 -0.30 8.05
C CYS A 211 9.47 -0.74 7.92
N GLN A 212 10.01 -0.72 6.69
CA GLN A 212 11.41 -1.05 6.41
C GLN A 212 12.43 -0.09 7.05
N TYR A 213 12.00 1.09 7.49
CA TYR A 213 12.85 2.07 8.18
C TYR A 213 12.64 2.08 9.70
N LYS A 214 11.88 1.13 10.24
CA LYS A 214 11.53 1.10 11.67
C LYS A 214 12.75 1.32 12.57
N LYS A 215 13.88 0.65 12.27
CA LYS A 215 15.12 0.77 13.06
C LYS A 215 15.66 2.19 13.17
N LEU A 216 15.51 3.02 12.13
CA LEU A 216 15.94 4.42 12.19
C LEU A 216 15.10 5.23 13.18
N CYS A 217 13.78 4.98 13.21
CA CYS A 217 12.89 5.74 14.09
C CYS A 217 12.86 5.20 15.53
N TRP A 218 13.32 3.97 15.75
CA TRP A 218 13.26 3.27 17.04
C TRP A 218 14.63 3.21 17.74
N GLU A 219 15.63 3.97 17.28
CA GLU A 219 16.99 3.92 17.83
C GLU A 219 17.07 4.25 19.33
N ASP A 220 16.19 5.15 19.81
CA ASP A 220 16.13 5.54 21.22
C ASP A 220 15.28 4.60 22.09
N VAL A 221 14.65 3.57 21.50
CA VAL A 221 13.80 2.62 22.24
C VAL A 221 14.68 1.56 22.92
N LYS A 222 14.83 1.69 24.24
CA LYS A 222 15.61 0.77 25.09
C LYS A 222 14.95 -0.61 25.23
N ASP A 223 15.73 -1.61 25.63
CA ASP A 223 15.27 -2.99 25.83
C ASP A 223 14.16 -3.10 26.88
N ASN A 224 14.24 -2.34 27.98
CA ASN A 224 13.17 -2.25 28.98
C ASN A 224 11.99 -1.37 28.60
N SER A 225 11.87 -0.94 27.34
CA SER A 225 10.72 -0.13 26.96
C SER A 225 9.42 -0.92 27.10
N VAL A 226 8.33 -0.26 27.51
CA VAL A 226 6.98 -0.86 27.50
C VAL A 226 6.57 -1.36 26.11
N LEU A 227 7.17 -0.80 25.05
CA LEU A 227 6.99 -1.25 23.67
C LEU A 227 7.49 -2.70 23.45
N ASN A 228 8.35 -3.21 24.33
CA ASN A 228 8.89 -4.57 24.28
C ASN A 228 8.11 -5.57 25.16
N LEU A 229 7.02 -5.14 25.84
CA LEU A 229 6.21 -6.05 26.66
C LEU A 229 5.66 -7.23 25.85
N TYR A 230 5.90 -8.45 26.33
CA TYR A 230 5.57 -9.66 25.60
C TYR A 230 4.05 -9.87 25.54
N ARG A 231 3.53 -10.24 24.36
CA ARG A 231 2.10 -10.54 24.13
C ARG A 231 1.12 -9.43 24.55
N MET A 232 1.58 -8.19 24.74
CA MET A 232 0.71 -7.04 24.90
C MET A 232 0.27 -6.51 23.52
N ARG A 233 -0.99 -6.10 23.38
CA ARG A 233 -1.49 -5.55 22.11
C ARG A 233 -0.75 -4.25 21.80
N SER A 234 -0.38 -4.06 20.53
CA SER A 234 0.36 -2.88 20.07
C SER A 234 -0.29 -1.56 20.49
N LYS A 235 -1.63 -1.46 20.40
CA LYS A 235 -2.35 -0.28 20.90
C LYS A 235 -2.09 0.00 22.39
N GLN A 236 -2.17 -1.01 23.25
CA GLN A 236 -1.93 -0.82 24.69
C GLN A 236 -0.49 -0.40 24.99
N LYS A 237 0.49 -0.96 24.25
CA LYS A 237 1.90 -0.57 24.39
C LYS A 237 2.13 0.90 24.06
N PHE A 238 1.57 1.37 22.95
CA PHE A 238 1.67 2.77 22.55
C PHE A 238 0.84 3.68 23.45
N ASP A 239 -0.34 3.24 23.91
CA ASP A 239 -1.12 4.01 24.88
C ASP A 239 -0.30 4.23 26.18
N LEU A 240 0.46 3.23 26.67
CA LEU A 240 1.40 3.43 27.79
C LEU A 240 2.55 4.38 27.42
N PHE A 241 3.24 4.10 26.32
CA PHE A 241 4.40 4.86 25.87
C PHE A 241 4.10 6.34 25.65
N ASP A 242 2.94 6.66 25.06
CA ASP A 242 2.51 8.02 24.76
C ASP A 242 2.05 8.77 26.02
N ASN A 243 1.70 8.06 27.11
CA ASN A 243 1.38 8.63 28.44
C ASN A 243 2.62 8.65 29.35
N GLU A 244 3.81 8.84 28.79
CA GLU A 244 5.10 8.94 29.51
C GLU A 244 5.53 7.69 30.31
N CYS A 245 4.83 6.57 30.17
CA CYS A 245 5.26 5.28 30.70
C CYS A 245 6.24 4.64 29.70
N LYS A 246 7.51 5.03 29.72
CA LYS A 246 8.48 4.66 28.67
C LYS A 246 9.12 3.30 28.91
N SER A 247 9.35 2.95 30.18
CA SER A 247 10.08 1.76 30.62
C SER A 247 9.25 0.85 31.54
N PHE A 248 9.76 -0.35 31.83
CA PHE A 248 9.12 -1.29 32.75
C PHE A 248 8.96 -0.72 34.16
N ASP A 249 9.89 0.14 34.61
CA ASP A 249 9.85 0.80 35.91
C ASP A 249 8.72 1.84 36.03
N ASP A 250 8.28 2.37 34.89
CA ASP A 250 7.24 3.40 34.85
C ASP A 250 5.83 2.79 34.85
N ILE A 251 5.68 1.46 34.81
CA ILE A 251 4.38 0.80 34.69
C ILE A 251 3.60 0.95 36.00
N PRO A 252 2.43 1.60 35.99
CA PRO A 252 1.61 1.73 37.19
C PRO A 252 1.12 0.37 37.72
N GLU A 253 1.03 0.24 39.05
CA GLU A 253 0.62 -1.01 39.71
C GLU A 253 -0.81 -1.48 39.36
N ASP A 254 -1.69 -0.56 38.94
CA ASP A 254 -3.07 -0.84 38.56
C ASP A 254 -3.20 -1.42 37.14
N ILE A 255 -2.14 -1.37 36.33
CA ILE A 255 -2.10 -2.01 35.03
C ILE A 255 -2.01 -3.53 35.21
N LYS A 256 -3.10 -4.22 34.86
CA LYS A 256 -3.17 -5.69 34.89
C LYS A 256 -2.24 -6.32 33.86
N LEU A 257 -1.07 -6.74 34.32
CA LEU A 257 -0.13 -7.54 33.56
C LEU A 257 -0.43 -9.04 33.69
N SER A 258 -0.21 -9.78 32.60
CA SER A 258 -0.23 -11.24 32.61
C SER A 258 0.99 -11.81 33.32
N ALA A 259 0.92 -13.06 33.78
CA ALA A 259 2.03 -13.72 34.47
C ALA A 259 3.34 -13.74 33.65
N ILE A 260 3.26 -13.81 32.31
CA ILE A 260 4.45 -13.79 31.45
C ILE A 260 5.08 -12.40 31.36
N GLN A 261 4.28 -11.33 31.40
CA GLN A 261 4.75 -9.95 31.41
C GLN A 261 5.38 -9.59 32.75
N GLN A 262 4.75 -10.02 33.86
CA GLN A 262 5.33 -9.85 35.19
C GLN A 262 6.70 -10.52 35.27
N LYS A 263 6.80 -11.78 34.82
CA LYS A 263 8.09 -12.49 34.75
C LYS A 263 9.11 -11.76 33.88
N GLN A 264 8.72 -11.24 32.71
CA GLN A 264 9.62 -10.47 31.84
C GLN A 264 10.19 -9.25 32.57
N ILE A 265 9.34 -8.50 33.27
CA ILE A 265 9.78 -7.32 34.04
C ILE A 265 10.73 -7.74 35.15
N THR A 266 10.35 -8.70 36.00
CA THR A 266 11.18 -9.16 37.12
C THR A 266 12.50 -9.79 36.67
N SER A 267 12.58 -10.36 35.46
CA SER A 267 13.82 -10.91 34.92
C SER A 267 14.73 -9.85 34.30
N TYR A 268 14.23 -8.65 34.03
CA TYR A 268 15.02 -7.53 33.53
C TYR A 268 15.60 -6.69 34.67
N LEU A 269 14.83 -6.52 35.75
CA LEU A 269 15.22 -5.81 36.98
C LEU A 269 16.21 -6.63 37.82
#